data_AF-A0A386H1P5-F1
#
_entry.id   AF-A0A386H1P5-F1
#
_cell.length_a   1.000
_cell.length_b   1.000
_cell.length_c   1.000
_cell.angle_alpha   90.00
_cell.angle_beta   90.00
_cell.angle_gamma   90.00
#
_symmetry.space_group_name_H-M   'P 1'
#
loop_
_entity.id
_entity.type
_entity.pdbx_description
1 polymer ?
#
loop_
_entity_poly.entity_id
_entity_poly.type
_entity_poly.pdbx_seq_one_letter_code
_entity_poly.pdbx_strand_id
1 'polypeptide(L)'
;MSIRIEIHKIHVYNDRSNTFTRIIIYRLHITRAYKFEAQEVTTKLLDVEWNVGRSGRVTPTAILEPVELAGVTVKRATLNNMDDINRKGVKLGCSVFVRRSNDVIPEITGVVESTLDYGNTISPPEKCPYCGSQLVQEGVHYFCDNTLSCKPQMVKSIVHFASREAMDIIGFNEKTAEHLFEKLGIKSISELYRLKKEDLVGLDKFADKKAQNLIDSIEKSKNCNLASFVYALGIPNVGKKTAVDLVKKFKSIKNLKNASIDDLISIKDVGEVVARDVLEFFKQENIINSINELFELGVKPYYEEEVIEENIFKGKTFVVTGSLENYTRGSIKEKLESLGAKVTGSVSKKTDYVLYGRDPGSKYQKAIELGVKMINETEFQGFMDEK
;
A
#
# COMPACT_ATOMS: atom_id res chain seq x y z
N MET A 1 -32.64 -12.90 26.43
CA MET A 1 -31.92 -12.02 25.49
C MET A 1 -30.43 -12.22 25.78
N SER A 2 -29.80 -13.16 25.08
CA SER A 2 -28.41 -13.55 25.37
C SER A 2 -27.47 -12.63 24.58
N ILE A 3 -26.71 -11.79 25.29
CA ILE A 3 -25.67 -10.95 24.69
C ILE A 3 -24.46 -11.83 24.47
N ARG A 4 -24.11 -12.09 23.21
CA ARG A 4 -22.88 -12.78 22.82
C ARG A 4 -21.79 -11.71 22.63
N ILE A 5 -20.72 -11.78 23.43
CA ILE A 5 -19.57 -10.87 23.34
C ILE A 5 -18.43 -11.65 22.68
N GLU A 6 -18.00 -11.24 21.48
CA GLU A 6 -16.80 -11.78 20.83
C GLU A 6 -15.57 -10.95 21.18
N ILE A 7 -14.53 -11.61 21.69
CA ILE A 7 -13.25 -10.98 22.08
C ILE A 7 -12.18 -11.43 21.08
N HIS A 8 -11.70 -10.53 20.23
CA HIS A 8 -10.74 -10.85 19.15
C HIS A 8 -9.27 -10.64 19.52
N LYS A 9 -8.99 -10.00 20.66
CA LYS A 9 -7.62 -9.74 21.12
C LYS A 9 -7.57 -9.56 22.64
N ILE A 10 -6.68 -10.27 23.31
CA ILE A 10 -6.37 -10.04 24.72
C ILE A 10 -5.05 -9.29 24.82
N HIS A 11 -5.08 -8.20 25.58
CA HIS A 11 -3.90 -7.48 26.00
C HIS A 11 -3.54 -7.94 27.42
N VAL A 12 -2.44 -8.68 27.57
CA VAL A 12 -1.94 -9.12 28.87
C VAL A 12 -0.99 -8.05 29.43
N TYR A 13 -1.28 -7.57 30.63
CA TYR A 13 -0.45 -6.63 31.37
C TYR A 13 0.18 -7.34 32.57
N ASN A 14 1.48 -7.13 32.79
CA ASN A 14 2.16 -7.61 33.99
C ASN A 14 1.95 -6.59 35.10
N ASP A 15 1.10 -6.91 36.07
CA ASP A 15 0.78 -6.03 37.18
C ASP A 15 1.77 -6.25 38.33
N ARG A 16 2.81 -5.42 38.35
CA ARG A 16 3.64 -5.18 39.53
C ARG A 16 3.57 -3.70 39.92
N SER A 17 2.36 -3.17 40.15
CA SER A 17 2.17 -2.07 41.11
C SER A 17 0.68 -1.86 41.37
N ASN A 18 0.28 -2.06 42.62
CA ASN A 18 -1.09 -2.00 43.14
C ASN A 18 -1.63 -0.55 43.24
N THR A 19 -1.77 0.14 42.11
CA THR A 19 -2.34 1.49 42.05
C THR A 19 -3.30 1.62 40.85
N PHE A 20 -4.59 1.70 41.17
CA PHE A 20 -5.70 1.94 40.24
C PHE A 20 -5.42 3.16 39.36
N THR A 21 -5.04 2.91 38.10
CA THR A 21 -4.85 3.95 37.07
C THR A 21 -5.58 3.49 35.82
N ARG A 22 -6.46 4.36 35.27
CA ARG A 22 -7.16 4.14 33.99
C ARG A 22 -6.15 3.76 32.91
N ILE A 23 -6.27 2.55 32.37
CA ILE A 23 -5.37 2.01 31.34
C ILE A 23 -5.66 2.70 30.00
N ILE A 24 -4.92 3.78 29.74
CA ILE A 24 -4.78 4.37 28.41
C ILE A 24 -3.77 3.51 27.64
N ILE A 25 -4.20 2.91 26.52
CA ILE A 25 -3.40 1.96 25.74
C ILE A 25 -2.28 2.70 25.00
N TYR A 26 -1.15 2.91 25.67
CA TYR A 26 0.13 3.15 25.01
C TYR A 26 0.60 1.83 24.40
N ARG A 27 0.98 1.86 23.11
CA ARG A 27 1.70 0.76 22.45
C ARG A 27 3.07 0.61 23.13
N LEU A 28 3.10 -0.12 24.24
CA LEU A 28 4.28 -0.48 25.01
C LEU A 28 5.15 -1.42 24.16
N HIS A 29 6.47 -1.24 24.18
CA HIS A 29 7.41 -2.18 23.52
C HIS A 29 7.52 -3.54 24.27
N ILE A 30 6.72 -3.74 25.33
CA ILE A 30 6.53 -5.02 26.03
C ILE A 30 5.04 -5.43 25.96
N THR A 31 4.34 -5.13 24.85
CA THR A 31 3.05 -5.76 24.57
C THR A 31 3.26 -6.95 23.64
N ARG A 32 3.07 -8.16 24.15
CA ARG A 32 2.72 -9.29 23.29
C ARG A 32 1.22 -9.19 23.03
N ALA A 33 0.84 -9.05 21.76
CA ALA A 33 -0.52 -9.35 21.38
C ALA A 33 -0.67 -10.86 21.47
N TYR A 34 -1.38 -11.35 22.48
CA TYR A 34 -1.88 -12.72 22.45
C TYR A 34 -3.00 -12.71 21.40
N LYS A 35 -2.61 -13.06 20.18
CA LYS A 35 -3.57 -13.34 19.12
C LYS A 35 -4.24 -14.64 19.52
N PHE A 36 -5.57 -14.65 19.55
CA PHE A 36 -6.29 -15.91 19.58
C PHE A 36 -5.84 -16.73 18.38
N GLU A 37 -5.83 -18.05 18.54
CA GLU A 37 -5.63 -18.92 17.39
C GLU A 37 -6.63 -18.50 16.31
N ALA A 38 -6.10 -18.17 15.13
CA ALA A 38 -6.94 -17.74 14.05
C ALA A 38 -7.91 -18.89 13.76
N GLN A 39 -9.20 -18.57 13.75
CA GLN A 39 -10.23 -19.57 13.45
C GLN A 39 -9.88 -20.20 12.11
N GLU A 40 -9.83 -21.52 12.12
CA GLU A 40 -9.61 -22.34 10.94
C GLU A 40 -10.88 -23.13 10.72
N VAL A 41 -11.37 -23.10 9.49
CA VAL A 41 -12.55 -23.86 9.07
C VAL A 41 -12.19 -24.75 7.91
N THR A 42 -12.89 -25.87 7.79
CA THR A 42 -12.78 -26.76 6.64
C THR A 42 -13.89 -26.43 5.66
N THR A 43 -13.54 -26.30 4.38
CA THR A 43 -14.53 -26.18 3.30
C THR A 43 -14.01 -26.84 2.02
N LYS A 44 -14.88 -27.06 1.04
CA LYS A 44 -14.53 -27.69 -0.23
C LYS A 44 -13.91 -26.67 -1.20
N LEU A 45 -12.80 -27.05 -1.85
CA LEU A 45 -12.25 -26.33 -2.99
C LEU A 45 -13.04 -26.69 -4.26
N LEU A 46 -13.82 -25.74 -4.77
CA LEU A 46 -14.68 -25.93 -5.93
C LEU A 46 -13.96 -25.69 -7.25
N ASP A 47 -13.14 -24.63 -7.32
CA ASP A 47 -12.41 -24.21 -8.52
C ASP A 47 -11.17 -23.37 -8.18
N VAL A 48 -10.32 -23.13 -9.17
CA VAL A 48 -9.19 -22.21 -9.08
C VAL A 48 -9.29 -21.17 -10.19
N GLU A 49 -9.50 -19.92 -9.80
CA GLU A 49 -9.54 -18.79 -10.72
C GLU A 49 -8.18 -18.10 -10.83
N TRP A 50 -7.71 -17.93 -12.06
CA TRP A 50 -6.40 -17.35 -12.37
C TRP A 50 -6.51 -15.86 -12.67
N ASN A 51 -6.09 -15.04 -11.70
CA ASN A 51 -6.24 -13.59 -11.74
C ASN A 51 -4.99 -12.92 -12.27
N VAL A 52 -5.13 -11.98 -13.21
CA VAL A 52 -4.02 -11.18 -13.72
C VAL A 52 -3.94 -9.85 -12.97
N GLY A 53 -2.79 -9.59 -12.33
CA GLY A 53 -2.49 -8.35 -11.64
C GLY A 53 -2.04 -7.22 -12.57
N ARG A 54 -1.78 -6.03 -12.00
CA ARG A 54 -1.30 -4.85 -12.74
C ARG A 54 -0.03 -5.13 -13.55
N SER A 55 0.93 -5.81 -12.93
CA SER A 55 2.24 -6.14 -13.54
C SER A 55 2.20 -7.41 -14.40
N GLY A 56 1.02 -7.86 -14.82
CA GLY A 56 0.87 -9.11 -15.56
C GLY A 56 0.97 -10.39 -14.73
N ARG A 57 1.39 -10.32 -13.45
CA ARG A 57 1.49 -11.48 -12.56
C ARG A 57 0.15 -12.22 -12.47
N VAL A 58 0.18 -13.52 -12.73
CA VAL A 58 -0.99 -14.41 -12.69
C VAL A 58 -1.00 -15.15 -11.36
N THR A 59 -2.02 -14.92 -10.54
CA THR A 59 -2.15 -15.49 -9.20
C THR A 59 -3.36 -16.41 -9.07
N PRO A 60 -3.19 -17.63 -8.55
CA PRO A 60 -4.31 -18.54 -8.31
C PRO A 60 -5.13 -18.10 -7.10
N THR A 61 -6.45 -18.08 -7.26
CA THR A 61 -7.43 -17.83 -6.19
C THR A 61 -8.35 -19.03 -6.05
N ALA A 62 -8.43 -19.59 -4.86
CA ALA A 62 -9.36 -20.66 -4.56
C ALA A 62 -10.80 -20.14 -4.61
N ILE A 63 -11.68 -20.86 -5.30
CA ILE A 63 -13.13 -20.72 -5.23
C ILE A 63 -13.65 -21.81 -4.30
N LEU A 64 -14.30 -21.39 -3.23
CA LEU A 64 -14.66 -22.26 -2.11
C LEU A 64 -16.16 -22.44 -2.02
N GLU A 65 -16.57 -23.59 -1.49
CA GLU A 65 -17.92 -23.74 -0.97
C GLU A 65 -18.12 -22.71 0.17
N PRO A 66 -19.20 -21.91 0.14
CA PRO A 66 -19.40 -20.84 1.11
C PRO A 66 -19.33 -21.36 2.55
N VAL A 67 -18.45 -20.78 3.36
CA VAL A 67 -18.27 -21.17 4.77
C VAL A 67 -18.22 -19.93 5.66
N GLU A 68 -18.85 -20.01 6.83
CA GLU A 68 -18.79 -18.95 7.84
C GLU A 68 -17.45 -19.01 8.58
N LEU A 69 -16.71 -17.90 8.59
CA LEU A 69 -15.42 -17.78 9.26
C LEU A 69 -15.27 -16.40 9.88
N ALA A 70 -15.19 -16.33 11.21
CA ALA A 70 -15.10 -15.07 11.96
C ALA A 70 -16.21 -14.05 11.57
N GLY A 71 -17.46 -14.53 11.52
CA GLY A 71 -18.65 -13.70 11.27
C GLY A 71 -18.83 -13.21 9.84
N VAL A 72 -18.07 -13.74 8.87
CA VAL A 72 -18.28 -13.46 7.44
C VAL A 72 -18.33 -14.76 6.64
N THR A 73 -19.14 -14.75 5.57
CA THR A 73 -19.13 -15.83 4.58
C THR A 73 -17.90 -15.71 3.68
N VAL A 74 -16.99 -16.67 3.76
CA VAL A 74 -15.81 -16.79 2.89
C VAL A 74 -16.15 -17.66 1.69
N LYS A 75 -15.90 -17.14 0.49
CA LYS A 75 -16.05 -17.88 -0.79
C LYS A 75 -14.75 -17.95 -1.59
N ARG A 76 -13.73 -17.21 -1.18
CA ARG A 76 -12.46 -17.07 -1.90
C ARG A 76 -11.30 -17.00 -0.92
N ALA A 77 -10.18 -17.62 -1.29
CA ALA A 77 -8.94 -17.58 -0.51
C ALA A 77 -7.71 -17.56 -1.43
N THR A 78 -6.60 -16.99 -0.95
CA THR A 78 -5.33 -17.01 -1.70
C THR A 78 -4.72 -18.42 -1.69
N LEU A 79 -4.20 -18.83 -2.86
CA LEU A 79 -3.33 -20.00 -3.03
C LEU A 79 -1.85 -19.61 -3.26
N ASN A 80 -1.53 -18.31 -3.22
CA ASN A 80 -0.21 -17.69 -3.40
C ASN A 80 0.46 -17.93 -4.77
N ASN A 81 0.81 -19.17 -5.11
CA ASN A 81 1.47 -19.59 -6.34
C ASN A 81 1.42 -21.13 -6.50
N MET A 82 1.87 -21.68 -7.64
CA MET A 82 1.84 -23.14 -7.86
C MET A 82 2.74 -23.93 -6.91
N ASP A 83 3.90 -23.38 -6.54
CA ASP A 83 4.80 -24.07 -5.60
C ASP A 83 4.14 -24.25 -4.23
N ASP A 84 3.37 -23.25 -3.77
CA ASP A 84 2.62 -23.34 -2.52
C ASP A 84 1.46 -24.32 -2.62
N ILE A 85 0.75 -24.38 -3.76
CA ILE A 85 -0.27 -25.39 -4.04
C ILE A 85 0.31 -26.80 -3.99
N ASN A 86 1.43 -27.02 -4.68
CA ASN A 86 2.11 -28.31 -4.76
C ASN A 86 2.65 -28.74 -3.39
N ARG A 87 3.30 -27.82 -2.66
CA ARG A 87 3.83 -28.06 -1.32
C ARG A 87 2.74 -28.45 -0.31
N LYS A 88 1.53 -27.88 -0.46
CA LYS A 88 0.38 -28.19 0.40
C LYS A 88 -0.42 -29.41 -0.10
N GLY A 89 -0.11 -29.96 -1.27
CA GLY A 89 -0.85 -31.08 -1.86
C GLY A 89 -2.30 -30.75 -2.21
N VAL A 90 -2.63 -29.48 -2.43
CA VAL A 90 -4.01 -29.06 -2.68
C VAL A 90 -4.46 -29.56 -4.06
N LYS A 91 -5.65 -30.17 -4.10
CA LYS A 91 -6.27 -30.70 -5.32
C LYS A 91 -7.67 -30.13 -5.51
N LEU A 92 -8.10 -29.98 -6.75
CA LEU A 92 -9.46 -29.55 -7.06
C LEU A 92 -10.47 -30.57 -6.51
N GLY A 93 -11.50 -30.10 -5.81
CA GLY A 93 -12.55 -30.94 -5.22
C GLY A 93 -12.26 -31.45 -3.81
N CYS A 94 -11.04 -31.29 -3.28
CA CYS A 94 -10.70 -31.70 -1.91
C CYS A 94 -11.25 -30.72 -0.87
N SER A 95 -11.28 -31.15 0.39
CA SER A 95 -11.53 -30.24 1.51
C SER A 95 -10.23 -29.57 1.95
N VAL A 96 -10.28 -28.26 2.18
CA VAL A 96 -9.13 -27.43 2.51
C VAL A 96 -9.34 -26.73 3.84
N PHE A 97 -8.23 -26.50 4.56
CA PHE A 97 -8.22 -25.68 5.75
C PHE A 97 -8.09 -24.21 5.36
N VAL A 98 -9.01 -23.39 5.83
CA VAL A 98 -9.08 -21.96 5.51
C VAL A 98 -8.97 -21.15 6.78
N ARG A 99 -8.03 -20.22 6.77
CA ARG A 99 -7.74 -19.33 7.89
C ARG A 99 -7.85 -17.90 7.46
N ARG A 100 -8.33 -17.04 8.36
CA ARG A 100 -8.37 -15.59 8.14
C ARG A 100 -7.41 -14.90 9.10
N SER A 101 -6.26 -14.47 8.58
CA SER A 101 -5.24 -13.79 9.37
C SER A 101 -5.59 -12.30 9.52
N ASN A 102 -5.78 -11.83 10.77
CA ASN A 102 -6.08 -10.44 11.13
C ASN A 102 -7.31 -9.84 10.41
N ASP A 103 -8.32 -10.65 10.13
CA ASP A 103 -9.60 -10.24 9.52
C ASP A 103 -9.51 -9.62 8.11
N VAL A 104 -8.42 -9.80 7.35
CA VAL A 104 -8.29 -9.18 6.01
C VAL A 104 -8.44 -10.19 4.87
N ILE A 105 -7.49 -11.12 4.70
CA ILE A 105 -7.42 -11.99 3.51
C ILE A 105 -7.47 -13.46 3.96
N PRO A 106 -8.49 -14.24 3.53
CA PRO A 106 -8.51 -15.68 3.75
C PRO A 106 -7.40 -16.39 2.96
N GLU A 107 -6.75 -17.37 3.58
CA GLU A 107 -5.68 -18.17 2.99
C GLU A 107 -5.93 -19.67 3.19
N ILE A 108 -5.52 -20.48 2.23
CA ILE A 108 -5.50 -21.95 2.38
C ILE A 108 -4.26 -22.34 3.17
N THR A 109 -4.41 -23.03 4.30
CA THR A 109 -3.27 -23.47 5.14
C THR A 109 -2.83 -24.89 4.81
N GLY A 110 -3.74 -25.75 4.35
CA GLY A 110 -3.47 -27.12 3.97
C GLY A 110 -4.69 -27.85 3.42
N VAL A 111 -4.61 -29.18 3.35
CA VAL A 111 -5.63 -30.06 2.81
C VAL A 111 -6.04 -31.13 3.82
N VAL A 112 -7.31 -31.55 3.78
CA VAL A 112 -7.78 -32.73 4.50
C VAL A 112 -7.38 -33.97 3.68
N GLU A 113 -6.35 -34.69 4.15
CA GLU A 113 -5.71 -35.78 3.39
C GLU A 113 -6.69 -36.87 2.94
N SER A 114 -7.69 -37.22 3.76
CA SER A 114 -8.71 -38.23 3.44
C SER A 114 -9.61 -37.87 2.25
N THR A 115 -9.52 -36.63 1.73
CA THR A 115 -10.30 -36.16 0.58
C THR A 115 -9.50 -36.09 -0.73
N LEU A 116 -8.23 -36.52 -0.71
CA LEU A 116 -7.30 -36.40 -1.84
C LEU A 116 -7.52 -37.45 -2.96
N ASP A 117 -8.12 -38.59 -2.64
CA ASP A 117 -8.30 -39.70 -3.58
C ASP A 117 -9.25 -39.36 -4.74
N TYR A 118 -10.12 -38.36 -4.53
CA TYR A 118 -11.10 -37.89 -5.51
C TYR A 118 -10.71 -36.56 -6.18
N GLY A 119 -9.57 -35.98 -5.79
CA GLY A 119 -9.16 -34.65 -6.22
C GLY A 119 -8.39 -34.65 -7.54
N ASN A 120 -8.66 -33.66 -8.40
CA ASN A 120 -7.89 -33.45 -9.64
C ASN A 120 -6.68 -32.54 -9.39
N THR A 121 -5.58 -32.79 -10.11
CA THR A 121 -4.40 -31.91 -10.07
C THR A 121 -4.75 -30.52 -10.58
N ILE A 122 -4.25 -29.49 -9.89
CA ILE A 122 -4.38 -28.09 -10.32
C ILE A 122 -3.21 -27.76 -11.24
N SER A 123 -3.53 -27.31 -12.45
CA SER A 123 -2.52 -26.87 -13.42
C SER A 123 -2.71 -25.38 -13.74
N PRO A 124 -1.62 -24.63 -13.92
CA PRO A 124 -1.69 -23.26 -14.42
C PRO A 124 -2.16 -23.24 -15.88
N PRO A 125 -2.88 -22.19 -16.32
CA PRO A 125 -3.30 -22.09 -17.71
C PRO A 125 -2.08 -21.78 -18.60
N GLU A 126 -2.02 -22.37 -19.79
CA GLU A 126 -0.95 -22.07 -20.76
C GLU A 126 -1.09 -20.65 -21.33
N LYS A 127 -2.32 -20.17 -21.44
CA LYS A 127 -2.68 -18.86 -21.99
C LYS A 127 -3.34 -17.99 -20.93
N CYS A 128 -3.10 -16.70 -21.01
CA CYS A 128 -3.76 -15.69 -20.19
C CYS A 128 -5.28 -15.81 -20.33
N PRO A 129 -6.04 -15.99 -19.23
CA PRO A 129 -7.49 -16.16 -19.29
C PRO A 129 -8.26 -14.90 -19.75
N TYR A 130 -7.57 -13.76 -19.88
CA TYR A 130 -8.18 -12.49 -20.26
C TYR A 130 -7.84 -12.04 -21.69
N CYS A 131 -6.62 -12.28 -22.17
CA CYS A 131 -6.20 -11.84 -23.51
C CYS A 131 -5.72 -12.96 -24.43
N GLY A 132 -5.63 -14.20 -23.94
CA GLY A 132 -5.21 -15.36 -24.74
C GLY A 132 -3.72 -15.43 -25.09
N SER A 133 -2.90 -14.44 -24.71
CA SER A 133 -1.44 -14.48 -24.88
C SER A 133 -0.81 -15.62 -24.07
N GLN A 134 0.31 -16.16 -24.55
CA GLN A 134 1.05 -17.20 -23.83
C GLN A 134 1.54 -16.67 -22.48
N LEU A 135 1.43 -17.47 -21.41
CA LEU A 135 2.02 -17.10 -20.12
C LEU A 135 3.51 -17.46 -20.09
N VAL A 136 4.30 -16.57 -19.51
CA VAL A 136 5.74 -16.77 -19.25
C VAL A 136 5.92 -17.08 -17.77
N GLN A 137 6.72 -18.11 -17.46
CA GLN A 137 7.06 -18.45 -16.08
C GLN A 137 8.41 -17.83 -15.72
N GLU A 138 8.44 -17.05 -14.63
CA GLU A 138 9.66 -16.49 -14.05
C GLU A 138 9.73 -16.88 -12.57
N GLY A 139 10.69 -17.76 -12.24
CA GLY A 139 10.76 -18.39 -10.93
C GLY A 139 9.48 -19.15 -10.60
N VAL A 140 8.85 -18.77 -9.48
CA VAL A 140 7.63 -19.43 -8.96
C VAL A 140 6.33 -18.76 -9.45
N HIS A 141 6.42 -17.77 -10.33
CA HIS A 141 5.30 -16.95 -10.78
C HIS A 141 5.11 -17.03 -12.29
N TYR A 142 3.85 -16.90 -12.71
CA TYR A 142 3.46 -16.78 -14.10
C TYR A 142 3.11 -15.33 -14.42
N PHE A 143 3.38 -14.91 -15.64
CA PHE A 143 3.17 -13.53 -16.10
C PHE A 143 2.51 -13.51 -17.49
N CYS A 144 1.56 -12.60 -17.66
CA CYS A 144 1.06 -12.17 -18.95
C CYS A 144 1.89 -10.98 -19.41
N ASP A 145 2.69 -11.15 -20.46
CA ASP A 145 3.58 -10.13 -21.04
C ASP A 145 2.87 -9.13 -21.97
N ASN A 146 1.61 -9.41 -22.35
CA ASN A 146 0.80 -8.54 -23.20
C ASN A 146 0.30 -7.28 -22.47
N THR A 147 1.24 -6.38 -22.17
CA THR A 147 1.00 -5.09 -21.50
C THR A 147 0.15 -4.13 -22.33
N LEU A 148 0.07 -4.33 -23.64
CA LEU A 148 -0.61 -3.43 -24.57
C LEU A 148 -2.11 -3.73 -24.76
N SER A 149 -2.57 -4.92 -24.40
CA SER A 149 -3.96 -5.33 -24.68
C SER A 149 -4.61 -6.21 -23.61
N CYS A 150 -3.89 -6.58 -22.55
CA CYS A 150 -4.49 -7.34 -21.46
C CYS A 150 -5.37 -6.43 -20.58
N LYS A 151 -6.71 -6.55 -20.74
CA LYS A 151 -7.70 -5.72 -20.03
C LYS A 151 -7.42 -5.55 -18.52
N PRO A 152 -7.19 -6.61 -17.72
CA PRO A 152 -6.91 -6.43 -16.28
C PRO A 152 -5.65 -5.60 -16.01
N GLN A 153 -4.60 -5.75 -16.82
CA GLN A 153 -3.39 -4.96 -16.65
C GLN A 153 -3.67 -3.48 -16.91
N MET A 154 -4.36 -3.19 -18.02
CA MET A 154 -4.68 -1.82 -18.42
C MET A 154 -5.59 -1.14 -17.40
N VAL A 155 -6.70 -1.78 -17.05
CA VAL A 155 -7.64 -1.29 -16.02
C VAL A 155 -6.91 -1.06 -14.70
N LYS A 156 -6.17 -2.04 -14.19
CA LYS A 156 -5.47 -1.91 -12.90
C LYS A 156 -4.34 -0.89 -12.94
N SER A 157 -3.73 -0.65 -14.10
CA SER A 157 -2.69 0.37 -14.26
C SER A 157 -3.28 1.77 -14.20
N ILE A 158 -4.41 2.00 -14.87
CA ILE A 158 -5.11 3.29 -14.81
C ILE A 158 -5.69 3.51 -13.40
N VAL A 159 -6.24 2.49 -12.76
CA VAL A 159 -6.72 2.56 -11.35
C VAL A 159 -5.57 2.90 -10.40
N HIS A 160 -4.41 2.28 -10.56
CA HIS A 160 -3.22 2.59 -9.77
C HIS A 160 -2.79 4.04 -9.96
N PHE A 161 -2.70 4.48 -11.21
CA PHE A 161 -2.33 5.86 -11.55
C PHE A 161 -3.29 6.87 -10.90
N ALA A 162 -4.59 6.59 -10.95
CA ALA A 162 -5.64 7.43 -10.38
C ALA A 162 -5.75 7.34 -8.84
N SER A 163 -5.07 6.40 -8.19
CA SER A 163 -5.24 6.13 -6.76
C SER A 163 -4.85 7.31 -5.88
N ARG A 164 -5.35 7.30 -4.64
CA ARG A 164 -5.13 8.38 -3.64
C ARG A 164 -3.66 8.69 -3.37
N GLU A 165 -2.79 7.67 -3.36
CA GLU A 165 -1.36 7.87 -3.10
C GLU A 165 -0.57 8.25 -4.36
N ALA A 166 -1.21 8.12 -5.52
CA ALA A 166 -0.70 8.49 -6.83
C ALA A 166 -1.27 9.86 -7.25
N MET A 167 -2.07 9.92 -8.31
CA MET A 167 -2.59 11.18 -8.86
C MET A 167 -3.86 11.70 -8.17
N ASP A 168 -4.38 10.97 -7.17
CA ASP A 168 -5.55 11.36 -6.36
C ASP A 168 -6.76 11.80 -7.17
N ILE A 169 -7.13 11.00 -8.17
CA ILE A 169 -8.29 11.28 -9.03
C ILE A 169 -9.55 10.73 -8.34
N ILE A 170 -10.22 11.61 -7.59
CA ILE A 170 -11.39 11.29 -6.78
C ILE A 170 -12.54 10.80 -7.67
N GLY A 171 -13.15 9.69 -7.27
CA GLY A 171 -14.26 9.07 -8.01
C GLY A 171 -13.81 8.09 -9.10
N PHE A 172 -12.50 7.98 -9.34
CA PHE A 172 -11.94 6.96 -10.22
C PHE A 172 -11.65 5.67 -9.43
N ASN A 173 -12.29 4.58 -9.82
CA ASN A 173 -12.13 3.25 -9.20
C ASN A 173 -12.18 2.15 -10.28
N GLU A 174 -12.02 0.90 -9.87
CA GLU A 174 -11.98 -0.24 -10.80
C GLU A 174 -13.23 -0.33 -11.69
N LYS A 175 -14.43 -0.14 -11.13
CA LYS A 175 -15.68 -0.14 -11.92
C LYS A 175 -15.74 1.01 -12.93
N THR A 176 -15.26 2.20 -12.55
CA THR A 176 -15.15 3.33 -13.46
C THR A 176 -14.17 3.01 -14.59
N ALA A 177 -12.99 2.50 -14.27
CA ALA A 177 -11.96 2.15 -15.26
C ALA A 177 -12.44 1.06 -16.23
N GLU A 178 -13.09 0.01 -15.74
CA GLU A 178 -13.70 -1.03 -16.57
C GLU A 178 -14.75 -0.45 -17.51
N HIS A 179 -15.62 0.43 -17.01
CA HIS A 179 -16.66 1.03 -17.82
C HIS A 179 -16.10 1.92 -18.94
N LEU A 180 -15.08 2.72 -18.64
CA LEU A 180 -14.41 3.56 -19.64
C LEU A 180 -13.65 2.72 -20.66
N PHE A 181 -13.00 1.63 -20.23
CA PHE A 181 -12.36 0.68 -21.14
C PHE A 181 -13.38 0.05 -22.09
N GLU A 182 -14.53 -0.40 -21.59
CA GLU A 182 -15.54 -1.11 -22.40
C GLU A 182 -16.36 -0.19 -23.30
N LYS A 183 -16.72 1.01 -22.83
CA LYS A 183 -17.62 1.91 -23.55
C LYS A 183 -16.91 2.94 -24.41
N LEU A 184 -15.76 3.42 -23.96
CA LEU A 184 -14.98 4.44 -24.64
C LEU A 184 -13.67 3.92 -25.22
N GLY A 185 -13.30 2.66 -24.93
CA GLY A 185 -12.07 2.07 -25.44
C GLY A 185 -10.82 2.67 -24.79
N ILE A 186 -10.92 3.25 -23.59
CA ILE A 186 -9.77 3.88 -22.92
C ILE A 186 -8.74 2.82 -22.55
N LYS A 187 -7.55 2.94 -23.12
CA LYS A 187 -6.49 1.93 -23.04
C LYS A 187 -5.19 2.45 -22.43
N SER A 188 -5.01 3.76 -22.39
CA SER A 188 -3.80 4.39 -21.88
C SER A 188 -4.10 5.43 -20.79
N ILE A 189 -3.08 5.75 -20.01
CA ILE A 189 -3.18 6.79 -18.97
C ILE A 189 -3.37 8.17 -19.63
N SER A 190 -2.72 8.43 -20.76
CA SER A 190 -2.82 9.70 -21.49
C SER A 190 -4.22 9.98 -22.02
N GLU A 191 -4.94 8.95 -22.46
CA GLU A 191 -6.35 9.07 -22.89
C GLU A 191 -7.28 9.57 -21.77
N LEU A 192 -6.96 9.31 -20.50
CA LEU A 192 -7.72 9.84 -19.37
C LEU A 192 -7.76 11.37 -19.38
N TYR A 193 -6.64 12.02 -19.74
CA TYR A 193 -6.51 13.48 -19.80
C TYR A 193 -7.09 14.09 -21.09
N ARG A 194 -7.59 13.26 -22.01
CA ARG A 194 -8.30 13.72 -23.21
C ARG A 194 -9.81 13.65 -23.07
N LEU A 195 -10.30 13.00 -22.01
CA LEU A 195 -11.73 12.88 -21.77
C LEU A 195 -12.37 14.25 -21.62
N LYS A 196 -13.53 14.38 -22.25
CA LYS A 196 -14.42 15.51 -22.06
C LYS A 196 -15.64 15.05 -21.26
N LYS A 197 -16.34 16.02 -20.67
CA LYS A 197 -17.56 15.74 -19.91
C LYS A 197 -18.59 15.04 -20.79
N GLU A 198 -18.70 15.45 -22.05
CA GLU A 198 -19.65 14.94 -23.02
C GLU A 198 -19.43 13.46 -23.33
N ASP A 199 -18.19 12.95 -23.22
CA ASP A 199 -17.88 11.53 -23.42
C ASP A 199 -18.40 10.66 -22.27
N LEU A 200 -18.60 11.26 -21.09
CA LEU A 200 -19.06 10.60 -19.88
C LEU A 200 -20.58 10.70 -19.71
N VAL A 201 -21.16 11.83 -20.11
CA VAL A 201 -22.60 12.07 -20.00
C VAL A 201 -23.35 11.12 -20.95
N GLY A 202 -24.19 10.26 -20.39
CA GLY A 202 -24.93 9.23 -21.14
C GLY A 202 -24.37 7.82 -20.98
N LEU A 203 -23.19 7.68 -20.34
CA LEU A 203 -22.75 6.38 -19.84
C LEU A 203 -23.56 5.96 -18.62
N ASP A 204 -23.78 4.65 -18.48
CA ASP A 204 -24.46 4.11 -17.31
C ASP A 204 -23.66 4.50 -16.05
N LYS A 205 -24.38 4.94 -15.00
CA LYS A 205 -23.81 5.43 -13.74
C LYS A 205 -23.02 6.74 -13.84
N PHE A 206 -23.11 7.50 -14.93
CA PHE A 206 -22.55 8.85 -15.05
C PHE A 206 -23.65 9.90 -15.19
N ALA A 207 -24.16 10.35 -14.03
CA ALA A 207 -24.95 11.57 -13.96
C ALA A 207 -24.06 12.81 -14.22
N ASP A 208 -24.67 13.89 -14.70
CA ASP A 208 -23.97 15.14 -15.08
C ASP A 208 -22.97 15.62 -14.02
N LYS A 209 -23.40 15.68 -12.75
CA LYS A 209 -22.55 16.08 -11.62
C LYS A 209 -21.36 15.14 -11.41
N LYS A 210 -21.55 13.83 -11.57
CA LYS A 210 -20.47 12.85 -11.39
C LYS A 210 -19.46 12.94 -12.54
N ALA A 211 -19.94 13.13 -13.77
CA ALA A 211 -19.08 13.38 -14.92
C ALA A 211 -18.22 14.63 -14.70
N GLN A 212 -18.84 15.75 -14.31
CA GLN A 212 -18.12 16.99 -14.00
C GLN A 212 -17.06 16.79 -12.90
N ASN A 213 -17.45 16.19 -11.78
CA ASN A 213 -16.51 15.94 -10.68
C ASN A 213 -15.30 15.10 -11.10
N LEU A 214 -15.49 14.13 -12.01
CA LEU A 214 -14.38 13.31 -12.49
C LEU A 214 -13.44 14.13 -13.38
N ILE A 215 -13.97 14.91 -14.33
CA ILE A 215 -13.18 15.79 -15.18
C ILE A 215 -12.42 16.83 -14.35
N ASP A 216 -13.08 17.46 -13.38
CA ASP A 216 -12.45 18.43 -12.47
C ASP A 216 -11.31 17.77 -11.67
N SER A 217 -11.48 16.52 -11.24
CA SER A 217 -10.45 15.79 -10.52
C SER A 217 -9.27 15.39 -11.41
N ILE A 218 -9.50 15.06 -12.68
CA ILE A 218 -8.44 14.79 -13.67
C ILE A 218 -7.65 16.07 -13.98
N GLU A 219 -8.33 17.20 -14.16
CA GLU A 219 -7.67 18.48 -14.38
C GLU A 219 -6.84 18.91 -13.16
N LYS A 220 -7.40 18.75 -11.95
CA LYS A 220 -6.68 19.03 -10.71
C LYS A 220 -5.42 18.16 -10.57
N SER A 221 -5.48 16.89 -10.97
CA SER A 221 -4.34 15.97 -10.83
C SER A 221 -3.14 16.33 -11.70
N LYS A 222 -3.31 17.19 -12.72
CA LYS A 222 -2.19 17.67 -13.54
C LYS A 222 -1.11 18.36 -12.71
N ASN A 223 -1.49 19.08 -11.66
CA ASN A 223 -0.53 19.69 -10.72
C ASN A 223 -0.31 18.76 -9.52
N CYS A 224 0.71 17.91 -9.59
CA CYS A 224 0.95 16.86 -8.60
C CYS A 224 2.39 16.89 -8.05
N ASN A 225 2.60 16.33 -6.86
CA ASN A 225 3.94 16.14 -6.33
C ASN A 225 4.70 15.09 -7.17
N LEU A 226 5.99 15.34 -7.42
CA LEU A 226 6.83 14.48 -8.23
C LEU A 226 6.94 13.04 -7.68
N ALA A 227 6.97 12.83 -6.36
CA ALA A 227 6.97 11.49 -5.77
C ALA A 227 5.68 10.73 -6.04
N SER A 228 4.54 11.41 -5.97
CA SER A 228 3.23 10.85 -6.35
C SER A 228 3.19 10.47 -7.83
N PHE A 229 3.74 11.31 -8.71
CA PHE A 229 3.83 11.00 -10.14
C PHE A 229 4.74 9.79 -10.41
N VAL A 230 5.94 9.73 -9.82
CA VAL A 230 6.84 8.56 -9.95
C VAL A 230 6.18 7.27 -9.44
N TYR A 231 5.46 7.35 -8.33
CA TYR A 231 4.66 6.23 -7.84
C TYR A 231 3.53 5.84 -8.82
N ALA A 232 2.85 6.83 -9.40
CA ALA A 232 1.76 6.63 -10.36
C ALA A 232 2.21 5.92 -11.64
N LEU A 233 3.45 6.14 -12.09
CA LEU A 233 4.05 5.48 -13.26
C LEU A 233 4.13 3.96 -13.12
N GLY A 234 4.04 3.42 -11.90
CA GLY A 234 3.91 1.99 -11.68
C GLY A 234 5.20 1.19 -11.95
N ILE A 235 6.37 1.82 -11.81
CA ILE A 235 7.69 1.20 -11.98
C ILE A 235 7.77 -0.08 -11.11
N PRO A 236 8.22 -1.22 -11.67
CA PRO A 236 8.34 -2.47 -10.91
C PRO A 236 9.18 -2.28 -9.64
N ASN A 237 8.72 -2.90 -8.54
CA ASN A 237 9.34 -2.83 -7.21
C ASN A 237 9.52 -1.42 -6.59
N VAL A 238 8.99 -0.37 -7.22
CA VAL A 238 8.97 0.99 -6.65
C VAL A 238 7.63 1.25 -5.95
N GLY A 239 7.65 1.13 -4.62
CA GLY A 239 6.53 1.54 -3.77
C GLY A 239 6.55 3.04 -3.46
N LYS A 240 5.51 3.52 -2.76
CA LYS A 240 5.37 4.94 -2.37
C LYS A 240 6.62 5.51 -1.70
N LYS A 241 7.15 4.80 -0.70
CA LYS A 241 8.36 5.22 0.02
C LYS A 241 9.57 5.31 -0.92
N THR A 242 9.79 4.29 -1.74
CA THR A 242 10.88 4.27 -2.73
C THR A 242 10.75 5.41 -3.73
N ALA A 243 9.53 5.74 -4.19
CA ALA A 243 9.30 6.87 -5.08
C ALA A 243 9.70 8.21 -4.42
N VAL A 244 9.39 8.40 -3.13
CA VAL A 244 9.85 9.57 -2.36
C VAL A 244 11.37 9.61 -2.27
N ASP A 245 12.02 8.49 -1.94
CA ASP A 245 13.47 8.42 -1.77
C ASP A 245 14.21 8.68 -3.10
N LEU A 246 13.69 8.15 -4.23
CA LEU A 246 14.18 8.44 -5.58
C LEU A 246 14.09 9.94 -5.88
N VAL A 247 12.91 10.53 -5.66
CA VAL A 247 12.66 11.92 -5.99
C VAL A 247 13.47 12.88 -5.12
N LYS A 248 13.70 12.55 -3.84
CA LYS A 248 14.61 13.31 -2.97
C LYS A 248 16.03 13.40 -3.51
N LYS A 249 16.53 12.31 -4.11
CA LYS A 249 17.87 12.30 -4.72
C LYS A 249 17.90 13.04 -6.05
N PHE A 250 16.96 12.73 -6.95
CA PHE A 250 17.05 13.18 -8.35
C PHE A 250 16.31 14.49 -8.66
N LYS A 251 15.32 14.88 -7.85
CA LYS A 251 14.55 16.14 -7.93
C LYS A 251 13.73 16.39 -9.20
N SER A 252 13.95 15.62 -10.27
CA SER A 252 13.20 15.71 -11.54
C SER A 252 13.14 14.37 -12.26
N ILE A 253 12.11 14.19 -13.11
CA ILE A 253 12.02 13.01 -14.00
C ILE A 253 13.22 12.94 -14.94
N LYS A 254 13.70 14.07 -15.46
CA LYS A 254 14.86 14.11 -16.35
C LYS A 254 16.12 13.54 -15.68
N ASN A 255 16.36 13.91 -14.43
CA ASN A 255 17.52 13.42 -13.68
C ASN A 255 17.35 11.94 -13.30
N LEU A 256 16.14 11.53 -12.89
CA LEU A 256 15.85 10.13 -12.57
C LEU A 256 16.04 9.22 -13.80
N LYS A 257 15.58 9.67 -14.97
CA LYS A 257 15.74 8.96 -16.25
C LYS A 257 17.22 8.75 -16.60
N ASN A 258 18.09 9.71 -16.28
CA ASN A 258 19.51 9.68 -16.61
C ASN A 258 20.38 9.12 -15.46
N ALA A 259 19.76 8.56 -14.41
CA ALA A 259 20.48 8.02 -13.27
C ALA A 259 21.35 6.82 -13.67
N SER A 260 22.53 6.69 -13.05
CA SER A 260 23.33 5.48 -13.16
C SER A 260 22.84 4.39 -12.19
N ILE A 261 23.27 3.15 -12.41
CA ILE A 261 22.98 2.05 -11.47
C ILE A 261 23.55 2.34 -10.07
N ASP A 262 24.77 2.87 -10.01
CA ASP A 262 25.45 3.22 -8.76
C ASP A 262 24.71 4.35 -8.03
N ASP A 263 24.18 5.32 -8.79
CA ASP A 263 23.34 6.35 -8.21
C ASP A 263 22.10 5.80 -7.52
N LEU A 264 21.43 4.84 -8.16
CA LEU A 264 20.23 4.23 -7.61
C LEU A 264 20.56 3.39 -6.37
N ILE A 265 21.61 2.57 -6.43
CA ILE A 265 22.05 1.70 -5.31
C ILE A 265 22.49 2.51 -4.08
N SER A 266 23.01 3.73 -4.28
CA SER A 266 23.38 4.60 -3.15
C SER A 266 22.19 5.07 -2.31
N ILE A 267 20.95 4.93 -2.80
CA ILE A 267 19.74 5.30 -2.05
C ILE A 267 19.45 4.23 -1.01
N LYS A 268 19.19 4.67 0.22
CA LYS A 268 18.84 3.78 1.32
C LYS A 268 17.60 2.95 0.96
N ASP A 269 17.66 1.65 1.22
CA ASP A 269 16.61 0.67 0.94
C ASP A 269 16.35 0.41 -0.58
N VAL A 270 17.21 0.92 -1.47
CA VAL A 270 17.22 0.56 -2.90
C VAL A 270 18.34 -0.44 -3.15
N GLY A 271 17.96 -1.69 -3.42
CA GLY A 271 18.88 -2.76 -3.83
C GLY A 271 19.05 -2.86 -5.34
N GLU A 272 19.92 -3.77 -5.78
CA GLU A 272 20.24 -3.98 -7.19
C GLU A 272 19.01 -4.31 -8.05
N VAL A 273 18.06 -5.10 -7.53
CA VAL A 273 16.82 -5.45 -8.24
C VAL A 273 16.02 -4.20 -8.58
N VAL A 274 15.74 -3.35 -7.59
CA VAL A 274 14.98 -2.11 -7.76
C VAL A 274 15.72 -1.14 -8.68
N ALA A 275 17.05 -1.03 -8.56
CA ALA A 275 17.86 -0.18 -9.42
C ALA A 275 17.75 -0.61 -10.89
N ARG A 276 17.86 -1.93 -11.17
CA ARG A 276 17.69 -2.47 -12.52
C ARG A 276 16.28 -2.22 -13.06
N ASP A 277 15.24 -2.43 -12.25
CA ASP A 277 13.85 -2.18 -12.68
C ASP A 277 13.62 -0.72 -13.08
N VAL A 278 14.17 0.23 -12.32
CA VAL A 278 14.09 1.67 -12.65
C VAL A 278 14.79 1.95 -13.98
N LEU A 279 15.99 1.41 -14.20
CA LEU A 279 16.73 1.60 -15.44
C LEU A 279 16.00 1.00 -16.65
N GLU A 280 15.55 -0.26 -16.54
CA GLU A 280 14.82 -0.93 -17.61
C GLU A 280 13.47 -0.28 -17.92
N PHE A 281 12.81 0.29 -16.92
CA PHE A 281 11.61 1.10 -17.12
C PHE A 281 11.88 2.32 -18.01
N PHE A 282 12.95 3.07 -17.73
CA PHE A 282 13.28 4.28 -18.50
C PHE A 282 13.99 4.02 -19.84
N LYS A 283 14.43 2.78 -20.11
CA LYS A 283 14.96 2.38 -21.44
C LYS A 283 13.86 2.12 -22.47
N GLN A 284 12.63 1.86 -22.04
CA GLN A 284 11.51 1.54 -22.92
C GLN A 284 10.98 2.80 -23.62
N GLU A 285 11.09 2.84 -24.95
CA GLU A 285 10.68 4.00 -25.76
C GLU A 285 9.19 4.33 -25.61
N ASN A 286 8.32 3.32 -25.57
CA ASN A 286 6.88 3.49 -25.34
C ASN A 286 6.57 4.16 -24.00
N ILE A 287 7.35 3.85 -22.95
CA ILE A 287 7.21 4.47 -21.64
C ILE A 287 7.65 5.93 -21.69
N ILE A 288 8.79 6.22 -22.31
CA ILE A 288 9.27 7.60 -22.51
C ILE A 288 8.23 8.43 -23.27
N ASN A 289 7.69 7.88 -24.37
CA ASN A 289 6.69 8.56 -25.19
C ASN A 289 5.41 8.83 -24.39
N SER A 290 4.95 7.86 -23.60
CA SER A 290 3.77 8.03 -22.72
C SER A 290 3.99 9.14 -21.68
N ILE A 291 5.19 9.23 -21.10
CA ILE A 291 5.52 10.29 -20.12
C ILE A 291 5.53 11.66 -20.81
N ASN A 292 6.13 11.77 -21.99
CA ASN A 292 6.16 13.03 -22.74
C ASN A 292 4.75 13.47 -23.14
N GLU A 293 3.91 12.54 -23.58
CA GLU A 293 2.51 12.81 -23.91
C GLU A 293 1.72 13.34 -22.71
N LEU A 294 1.95 12.81 -21.50
CA LEU A 294 1.35 13.36 -20.28
C LEU A 294 1.78 14.82 -20.03
N PHE A 295 3.06 15.14 -20.27
CA PHE A 295 3.55 16.52 -20.14
C PHE A 295 2.93 17.45 -21.19
N GLU A 296 2.77 16.99 -22.43
CA GLU A 296 2.07 17.72 -23.50
C GLU A 296 0.59 17.97 -23.16
N LEU A 297 -0.06 17.02 -22.48
CA LEU A 297 -1.43 17.13 -21.97
C LEU A 297 -1.55 18.01 -20.71
N GLY A 298 -0.42 18.58 -20.25
CA GLY A 298 -0.38 19.57 -19.18
C GLY A 298 -0.12 19.01 -17.80
N VAL A 299 0.20 17.72 -17.65
CA VAL A 299 0.67 17.16 -16.37
C VAL A 299 2.01 17.78 -16.04
N LYS A 300 2.11 18.41 -14.86
CA LYS A 300 3.28 19.16 -14.39
C LYS A 300 3.64 18.70 -12.99
N PRO A 301 4.37 17.58 -12.85
CA PRO A 301 4.85 17.14 -11.56
C PRO A 301 5.87 18.14 -11.02
N TYR A 302 5.68 18.61 -9.79
CA TYR A 302 6.60 19.54 -9.15
C TYR A 302 7.34 18.86 -7.99
N TYR A 303 8.60 19.25 -7.81
CA TYR A 303 9.37 18.91 -6.63
C TYR A 303 9.59 20.18 -5.83
N GLU A 304 9.01 20.22 -4.64
CA GLU A 304 9.35 21.21 -3.63
C GLU A 304 10.52 20.67 -2.83
N GLU A 305 11.66 21.32 -2.99
CA GLU A 305 12.79 21.06 -2.10
C GLU A 305 12.40 21.54 -0.71
N GLU A 306 12.27 20.62 0.25
CA GLU A 306 12.10 20.96 1.65
C GLU A 306 13.37 21.68 2.12
N VAL A 307 13.42 23.00 1.95
CA VAL A 307 14.43 23.84 2.57
C VAL A 307 14.09 23.85 4.06
N ILE A 308 14.66 22.89 4.79
CA ILE A 308 14.63 22.92 6.24
C ILE A 308 15.52 24.10 6.66
N GLU A 309 14.86 25.23 6.92
CA GLU A 309 15.45 26.39 7.57
C GLU A 309 16.21 25.91 8.82
N GLU A 310 17.36 26.51 9.06
CA GLU A 310 18.16 26.17 10.22
C GLU A 310 17.35 26.46 11.47
N ASN A 311 17.05 25.42 12.23
CA ASN A 311 16.21 25.48 13.42
C ASN A 311 16.78 24.54 14.48
N ILE A 312 16.38 24.75 15.73
CA ILE A 312 16.93 24.01 16.87
C ILE A 312 16.62 22.49 16.85
N PHE A 313 15.68 22.06 16.00
CA PHE A 313 15.21 20.68 15.88
C PHE A 313 15.87 19.91 14.72
N LYS A 314 16.57 20.60 13.82
CA LYS A 314 17.22 19.97 12.66
C LYS A 314 18.25 18.92 13.12
N GLY A 315 18.14 17.71 12.59
CA GLY A 315 19.01 16.57 12.91
C GLY A 315 18.77 15.97 14.30
N LYS A 316 17.84 16.50 15.09
CA LYS A 316 17.54 16.01 16.45
C LYS A 316 16.59 14.83 16.40
N THR A 317 16.80 13.87 17.29
CA THR A 317 15.94 12.69 17.43
C THR A 317 14.81 12.96 18.43
N PHE A 318 13.57 12.87 17.96
CA PHE A 318 12.37 13.11 18.75
C PHE A 318 11.61 11.82 19.06
N VAL A 319 11.04 11.74 20.26
CA VAL A 319 10.02 10.74 20.59
C VAL A 319 8.77 11.47 21.07
N VAL A 320 7.65 11.25 20.38
CA VAL A 320 6.36 11.84 20.76
C VAL A 320 5.58 10.87 21.66
N THR A 321 5.14 11.37 22.80
CA THR A 321 4.31 10.63 23.75
C THR A 321 3.22 11.52 24.35
N GLY A 322 2.20 10.94 24.98
CA GLY A 322 1.02 11.72 25.40
C GLY A 322 0.06 12.06 24.26
N SER A 323 -1.08 12.63 24.63
CA SER A 323 -2.07 13.22 23.73
C SER A 323 -1.83 14.73 23.65
N LEU A 324 -1.51 15.21 22.45
CA LEU A 324 -1.34 16.64 22.15
C LEU A 324 -2.70 17.27 21.85
N GLU A 325 -2.87 18.55 22.18
CA GLU A 325 -4.12 19.29 22.05
C GLU A 325 -4.35 19.77 20.62
N ASN A 326 -3.31 20.27 19.95
CA ASN A 326 -3.42 20.84 18.60
C ASN A 326 -3.00 19.87 17.49
N TYR A 327 -2.37 18.74 17.85
CA TYR A 327 -1.83 17.81 16.86
C TYR A 327 -2.27 16.37 17.08
N THR A 328 -2.59 15.70 15.97
CA THR A 328 -2.66 14.24 15.94
C THR A 328 -1.24 13.65 15.94
N ARG A 329 -1.12 12.37 16.32
CA ARG A 329 0.15 11.63 16.21
C ARG A 329 0.78 11.67 14.81
N GLY A 330 -0.05 11.66 13.77
CA GLY A 330 0.41 11.74 12.38
C GLY A 330 0.91 13.14 12.04
N SER A 331 0.07 14.15 12.28
CA SER A 331 0.38 15.54 11.92
C SER A 331 1.59 16.10 12.69
N ILE A 332 1.78 15.77 13.97
CA ILE A 332 2.99 16.20 14.70
C ILE A 332 4.25 15.51 14.17
N LYS A 333 4.14 14.25 13.74
CA LYS A 333 5.26 13.52 13.17
C LYS A 333 5.69 14.17 11.86
N GLU A 334 4.74 14.47 10.98
CA GLU A 334 4.97 15.19 9.73
C GLU A 334 5.57 16.58 10.00
N LYS A 335 5.06 17.31 10.99
CA LYS A 335 5.60 18.62 11.38
C LYS A 335 7.05 18.55 11.86
N LEU A 336 7.38 17.60 12.74
CA LEU A 336 8.76 17.41 13.22
C LEU A 336 9.69 16.97 12.07
N GLU A 337 9.23 16.07 11.20
CA GLU A 337 9.99 15.64 10.04
C GLU A 337 10.23 16.81 9.06
N SER A 338 9.25 17.71 8.87
CA SER A 338 9.41 18.93 8.06
C SER A 338 10.42 19.94 8.64
N LEU A 339 10.72 19.86 9.93
CA LEU A 339 11.76 20.66 10.60
C LEU A 339 13.13 19.98 10.56
N GLY A 340 13.24 18.83 9.89
CA GLY A 340 14.47 18.04 9.81
C GLY A 340 14.75 17.19 11.05
N ALA A 341 13.78 17.02 11.94
CA ALA A 341 13.90 16.14 13.09
C ALA A 341 13.61 14.68 12.71
N LYS A 342 14.27 13.74 13.39
CA LYS A 342 14.05 12.30 13.21
C LYS A 342 13.11 11.77 14.29
N VAL A 343 11.88 11.42 13.93
CA VAL A 343 10.91 10.89 14.91
C VAL A 343 11.04 9.37 15.06
N THR A 344 11.26 8.90 16.29
CA THR A 344 11.39 7.47 16.60
C THR A 344 10.32 6.98 17.57
N GLY A 345 10.12 5.66 17.60
CA GLY A 345 9.09 5.02 18.41
C GLY A 345 9.49 4.79 19.87
N SER A 346 10.77 4.87 20.21
CA SER A 346 11.32 4.46 21.50
C SER A 346 12.35 5.45 22.02
N VAL A 347 12.30 5.71 23.33
CA VAL A 347 13.30 6.56 24.01
C VAL A 347 14.57 5.75 24.23
N SER A 348 15.70 6.35 23.86
CA SER A 348 17.05 5.81 24.01
C SER A 348 18.01 6.92 24.44
N LYS A 349 19.26 6.58 24.79
CA LYS A 349 20.32 7.57 25.05
C LYS A 349 20.66 8.46 23.85
N LYS A 350 20.25 8.07 22.64
CA LYS A 350 20.42 8.84 21.39
C LYS A 350 19.22 9.75 21.09
N THR A 351 18.19 9.74 21.94
CA THR A 351 17.04 10.62 21.79
C THR A 351 17.42 12.00 22.33
N ASP A 352 17.28 13.04 21.51
CA ASP A 352 17.57 14.41 21.92
C ASP A 352 16.38 15.01 22.68
N TYR A 353 15.16 14.79 22.20
CA TYR A 353 13.94 15.37 22.73
C TYR A 353 12.80 14.36 22.91
N VAL A 354 12.03 14.52 23.98
CA VAL A 354 10.75 13.86 24.18
C VAL A 354 9.66 14.93 24.23
N LEU A 355 8.85 15.00 23.17
CA LEU A 355 7.67 15.85 23.12
C LEU A 355 6.53 15.11 23.83
N TYR A 356 6.03 15.68 24.93
CA TYR A 356 5.00 15.06 25.75
C TYR A 356 3.72 15.91 25.81
N GLY A 357 2.58 15.25 25.61
CA GLY A 357 1.26 15.79 25.88
C GLY A 357 0.65 15.22 27.16
N ARG A 358 -0.68 15.31 27.29
CA ARG A 358 -1.42 14.73 28.42
C ARG A 358 -1.25 13.22 28.49
N ASP A 359 -1.17 12.69 29.71
CA ASP A 359 -1.04 11.25 30.03
C ASP A 359 0.16 10.51 29.40
N PRO A 360 1.39 11.05 29.37
CA PRO A 360 2.45 10.62 28.45
C PRO A 360 3.02 9.19 28.65
N GLY A 361 2.56 8.45 29.65
CA GLY A 361 2.82 7.02 29.80
C GLY A 361 4.28 6.65 30.05
N SER A 362 4.63 5.39 29.78
CA SER A 362 5.93 4.79 30.13
C SER A 362 7.14 5.39 29.40
N LYS A 363 6.94 6.08 28.26
CA LYS A 363 8.03 6.75 27.54
C LYS A 363 8.52 8.00 28.28
N TYR A 364 7.63 8.68 29.01
CA TYR A 364 7.98 9.84 29.82
C TYR A 364 8.90 9.45 30.97
N GLN A 365 8.55 8.40 31.71
CA GLN A 365 9.39 7.87 32.78
C GLN A 365 10.76 7.44 32.27
N LYS A 366 10.79 6.72 31.14
CA LYS A 366 12.05 6.32 30.49
C LYS A 366 12.90 7.52 30.04
N ALA A 367 12.28 8.64 29.68
CA ALA A 367 12.99 9.86 29.33
C ALA A 367 13.67 10.49 30.54
N ILE A 368 12.99 10.52 31.69
CA ILE A 368 13.54 10.97 32.97
C ILE A 368 14.74 10.11 33.37
N GLU A 369 14.58 8.79 33.36
CA GLU A 369 15.64 7.83 33.72
C GLU A 369 16.90 7.98 32.87
N LEU A 370 16.72 8.28 31.58
CA LEU A 370 17.82 8.44 30.63
C LEU A 370 18.35 9.87 30.53
N GLY A 371 17.77 10.83 31.29
CA GLY A 371 18.17 12.24 31.27
C GLY A 371 17.93 12.94 29.93
N VAL A 372 16.92 12.50 29.17
CA VAL A 372 16.59 13.07 27.86
C VAL A 372 15.79 14.36 28.05
N LYS A 373 16.07 15.40 27.25
CA LYS A 373 15.37 16.69 27.32
C LYS A 373 13.89 16.50 26.99
N MET A 374 13.01 16.94 27.88
CA MET A 374 11.55 16.83 27.70
C MET A 374 10.98 18.20 27.39
N ILE A 375 10.07 18.27 26.43
CA ILE A 375 9.37 19.51 26.07
C ILE A 375 7.87 19.22 25.94
N ASN A 376 7.02 20.15 26.38
CA ASN A 376 5.58 20.10 26.16
C ASN A 376 5.18 20.83 24.87
N GLU A 377 3.90 20.80 24.54
CA GLU A 377 3.38 21.40 23.31
C GLU A 377 3.52 22.93 23.27
N THR A 378 3.38 23.60 24.42
CA THR A 378 3.55 25.05 24.54
C THR A 378 5.01 25.45 24.35
N GLU A 379 5.95 24.70 24.94
CA GLU A 379 7.39 24.90 24.77
C GLU A 379 7.81 24.61 23.32
N PHE A 380 7.25 23.56 22.72
CA PHE A 380 7.45 23.28 21.30
C PHE A 380 7.00 24.44 20.42
N GLN A 381 5.83 25.02 20.69
CA GLN A 381 5.35 26.20 19.97
C GLN A 381 6.22 27.44 20.23
N GLY A 382 6.66 27.67 21.47
CA GLY A 382 7.57 28.78 21.78
C GLY A 382 8.89 28.71 21.01
N PHE A 383 9.48 27.52 20.90
CA PHE A 383 10.67 27.30 20.08
C PHE A 383 10.45 27.42 18.58
N MET A 384 9.19 27.33 18.11
CA MET A 384 8.84 27.57 16.71
C MET A 384 8.67 29.07 16.41
N ASP A 385 8.35 29.87 17.43
CA ASP A 385 8.13 31.31 17.31
C ASP A 385 9.42 32.13 17.51
N GLU A 386 10.43 31.55 18.19
CA GLU A 386 11.80 32.06 18.24
C GLU A 386 12.56 31.69 16.95
N LYS A 387 12.64 32.63 16.00
CA LYS A 387 13.40 32.48 14.74
C LYS A 387 14.91 32.45 14.96
#